data_AF-A0A0D0BP21-F1
#
_entry.id   AF-A0A0D0BP21-F1
#
_cell.length_a   1.000
_cell.length_b   1.000
_cell.length_c   1.000
_cell.angle_alpha   90.00
_cell.angle_beta   90.00
_cell.angle_gamma   90.00
#
_symmetry.space_group_name_H-M   'P 1'
#
loop_
_entity.id
_entity.type
_entity.pdbx_description
1 polymer ?
#
loop_
_entity_poly.entity_id
_entity_poly.type
_entity_poly.pdbx_seq_one_letter_code
_entity_poly.pdbx_strand_id
1 'polypeptide(L)'
;MHQNYRDRWQTGNQLFVLSWMLKQPGLKIQISHRPKELPQLKSTENELMQSIDVLKSRNRIFDTPPTLDELLDPPEEAEIREMDLFTIGEKGEKEIVEMVEHEMAVARGEVIEINSDSDEDLVGPCITRIQMMTLCEQLERAVLEYGEGEDLALSRQLCCFRAHLRGQEFTSMKQMTLDKHFIPR
;
A
#
# COMPACT_ATOMS: atom_id res chain seq x y z
N MET A 1 37.14 -40.26 -47.29
CA MET A 1 37.69 -38.91 -47.14
C MET A 1 36.62 -37.90 -47.52
N HIS A 2 36.33 -37.01 -46.56
CA HIS A 2 35.84 -35.62 -46.65
C HIS A 2 34.79 -35.16 -47.69
N GLN A 3 33.71 -34.59 -47.13
CA GLN A 3 33.13 -33.24 -47.33
C GLN A 3 33.02 -32.70 -48.79
N ASN A 4 31.93 -32.09 -49.25
CA ASN A 4 31.23 -30.98 -48.59
C ASN A 4 30.03 -30.43 -49.40
N TYR A 5 29.05 -29.85 -48.68
CA TYR A 5 28.14 -28.74 -49.07
C TYR A 5 27.14 -28.95 -50.24
N ARG A 6 25.95 -28.33 -50.32
CA ARG A 6 25.21 -27.35 -49.50
C ARG A 6 23.76 -27.32 -50.02
N ASP A 7 22.83 -27.05 -49.11
CA ASP A 7 21.67 -26.18 -49.27
C ASP A 7 20.75 -26.34 -50.48
N ARG A 8 19.62 -27.04 -50.29
CA ARG A 8 18.34 -26.60 -50.86
C ARG A 8 17.10 -27.24 -50.23
N TRP A 9 16.82 -26.98 -48.94
CA TRP A 9 15.48 -27.22 -48.38
C TRP A 9 15.11 -26.13 -47.36
N GLN A 10 14.93 -24.91 -47.84
CA GLN A 10 14.23 -23.84 -47.13
C GLN A 10 12.95 -23.53 -47.89
N THR A 11 11.80 -23.85 -47.29
CA THR A 11 10.41 -23.37 -47.50
C THR A 11 9.39 -24.51 -47.45
N GLY A 12 9.22 -25.10 -46.27
CA GLY A 12 8.17 -26.12 -46.10
C GLY A 12 7.80 -26.52 -44.67
N ASN A 13 8.61 -26.14 -43.66
CA ASN A 13 8.46 -26.69 -42.30
C ASN A 13 8.22 -25.67 -41.17
N GLN A 14 8.05 -24.37 -41.44
CA GLN A 14 7.72 -23.41 -40.38
C GLN A 14 6.22 -23.42 -40.01
N LEU A 15 5.32 -23.72 -40.96
CA LEU A 15 3.89 -23.84 -40.67
C LEU A 15 3.54 -25.11 -39.88
N PHE A 16 4.31 -26.19 -40.03
CA PHE A 16 4.10 -27.43 -39.27
C PHE A 16 4.51 -27.33 -37.81
N VAL A 17 5.59 -26.60 -37.49
CA VAL A 17 6.03 -26.41 -36.10
C VAL A 17 5.03 -25.52 -35.34
N LEU A 18 4.54 -24.45 -35.97
CA LEU A 18 3.50 -23.59 -35.38
C LEU A 18 2.15 -24.32 -35.25
N SER A 19 1.79 -25.14 -36.24
CA SER A 19 0.58 -25.98 -36.19
C SER A 19 0.65 -27.07 -35.11
N TRP A 20 1.83 -27.54 -34.73
CA TRP A 20 2.00 -28.54 -33.66
C TRP A 20 1.96 -27.89 -32.26
N MET A 21 2.43 -26.65 -32.12
CA MET A 21 2.31 -25.89 -30.88
C MET A 21 0.86 -25.48 -30.56
N LEU A 22 0.05 -25.19 -31.58
CA LEU A 22 -1.37 -24.80 -31.42
C LEU A 22 -2.33 -25.98 -31.19
N LYS A 23 -1.82 -27.23 -31.19
CA LYS A 23 -2.61 -28.46 -31.03
C LYS A 23 -2.22 -29.24 -29.78
N GLN A 24 -1.79 -28.55 -28.72
CA GLN A 24 -1.65 -29.15 -27.40
C GLN A 24 -3.00 -29.02 -26.68
N PRO A 25 -3.66 -30.13 -26.27
CA PRO A 25 -4.78 -30.03 -25.35
C PRO A 25 -4.30 -29.31 -24.09
N GLY A 26 -5.10 -28.35 -23.61
CA GLY A 26 -4.72 -27.39 -22.57
C GLY A 26 -3.84 -28.01 -21.50
N LEU A 27 -2.63 -27.45 -21.34
CA LEU A 27 -1.66 -27.89 -20.36
C LEU A 27 -2.24 -27.63 -18.95
N LYS A 28 -2.90 -28.63 -18.36
CA LYS A 28 -3.31 -28.57 -16.95
C LYS A 28 -2.07 -28.80 -16.11
N ILE A 29 -1.40 -27.70 -15.74
CA ILE A 29 -0.35 -27.73 -14.73
C ILE A 29 -1.04 -28.02 -13.41
N GLN A 30 -1.01 -29.29 -12.99
CA GLN A 30 -1.48 -29.69 -11.69
C GLN A 30 -0.37 -29.38 -10.68
N ILE A 31 -0.40 -28.16 -10.13
CA ILE A 31 0.49 -27.77 -9.04
C ILE A 31 0.04 -28.59 -7.83
N SER A 32 0.79 -29.65 -7.52
CA SER A 32 0.54 -30.47 -6.33
C SER A 32 0.80 -29.62 -5.09
N HIS A 33 -0.26 -29.09 -4.46
CA HIS A 33 -0.24 -28.38 -3.18
C HIS A 33 0.10 -29.28 -1.98
N ARG A 34 0.91 -30.34 -2.15
CA ARG A 34 1.45 -31.04 -0.99
C ARG A 34 2.51 -30.14 -0.39
N PRO A 35 2.34 -29.60 0.83
CA PRO A 35 3.43 -28.93 1.50
C PRO A 35 4.49 -30.00 1.72
N LYS A 36 5.57 -29.92 0.94
CA LYS A 36 6.78 -30.67 1.26
C LYS A 36 7.23 -30.04 2.58
N GLU A 37 7.08 -30.75 3.70
CA GLU A 37 7.59 -30.27 4.98
C GLU A 37 9.11 -30.12 4.83
N LEU A 38 9.55 -28.91 4.46
CA LEU A 38 10.95 -28.58 4.34
C LEU A 38 11.45 -28.33 5.77
N PRO A 39 12.47 -29.07 6.24
CA PRO A 39 13.02 -28.85 7.58
C PRO A 39 13.47 -27.40 7.82
N GLN A 40 13.88 -26.72 6.74
CA GLN A 40 14.22 -25.30 6.74
C GLN A 40 13.02 -24.43 7.12
N LEU A 41 11.82 -24.75 6.63
CA LEU A 41 10.61 -23.97 6.91
C LEU A 41 10.24 -24.04 8.40
N LYS A 42 10.28 -25.24 8.99
CA LYS A 42 10.04 -25.43 10.43
C LYS A 42 11.06 -24.68 11.28
N SER A 43 12.32 -24.63 10.84
CA SER A 43 13.36 -23.86 11.54
C SER A 43 13.07 -22.36 11.51
N THR A 44 12.71 -21.83 10.34
CA THR A 44 12.40 -20.41 10.15
C THR A 44 11.14 -20.00 10.91
N GLU A 45 10.11 -20.84 10.90
CA GLU A 45 8.88 -20.64 11.67
C GLU A 45 9.17 -20.54 13.17
N ASN A 46 9.97 -21.47 13.71
CA ASN A 46 10.37 -21.44 15.12
C ASN A 46 11.21 -20.19 15.46
N GLU A 47 12.12 -19.77 14.59
CA GLU A 47 12.93 -18.56 14.78
C GLU A 47 12.08 -17.30 14.80
N LEU A 48 11.07 -17.24 13.93
CA LEU A 48 10.08 -16.17 13.90
C LEU A 48 9.28 -16.11 15.20
N MET A 49 8.74 -17.25 15.66
CA MET A 49 7.97 -17.31 16.91
C MET A 49 8.82 -16.96 18.14
N GLN A 50 10.08 -17.39 18.18
CA GLN A 50 11.02 -16.98 19.24
C GLN A 50 11.27 -15.47 19.23
N SER A 51 11.36 -14.85 18.06
CA SER A 51 11.53 -13.41 17.94
C SER A 51 10.32 -12.66 18.49
N ILE A 52 9.11 -13.16 18.24
CA ILE A 52 7.85 -12.61 18.78
C ILE A 52 7.82 -12.71 20.31
N ASP A 53 8.23 -13.85 20.88
CA ASP A 53 8.32 -14.03 22.33
C ASP A 53 9.33 -13.06 22.96
N VAL A 54 10.48 -12.85 22.32
CA VAL A 54 11.46 -11.85 22.76
C VAL A 54 10.87 -10.44 22.72
N LEU A 55 10.13 -10.08 21.67
CA LEU A 55 9.45 -8.78 21.58
C LEU A 55 8.41 -8.60 22.68
N LYS A 56 7.62 -9.65 22.97
CA LYS A 56 6.65 -9.66 24.06
C LYS A 56 7.32 -9.47 25.42
N SER A 57 8.39 -10.22 25.70
CA SER A 57 9.13 -10.13 26.98
C SER A 57 9.74 -8.74 27.22
N ARG A 58 9.98 -7.98 26.16
CA ARG A 58 10.49 -6.61 26.20
C ARG A 58 9.37 -5.55 26.22
N ASN A 59 8.11 -5.95 26.42
CA ASN A 59 6.93 -5.08 26.37
C ASN A 59 6.83 -4.27 25.06
N ARG A 60 7.26 -4.84 23.92
CA ARG A 60 7.11 -4.22 22.60
C ARG A 60 5.82 -4.63 21.89
N ILE A 61 5.16 -5.67 22.39
CA ILE A 61 3.82 -6.10 22.00
C ILE A 61 2.96 -5.95 23.26
N PHE A 62 1.95 -5.09 23.21
CA PHE A 62 1.14 -4.73 24.37
C PHE A 62 -0.04 -5.69 24.61
N ASP A 63 -0.44 -6.43 23.58
CA ASP A 63 -1.58 -7.35 23.60
C ASP A 63 -1.14 -8.82 23.43
N THR A 64 -2.11 -9.69 23.14
CA THR A 64 -1.83 -11.07 22.75
C THR A 64 -0.93 -11.10 21.51
N PRO A 65 0.21 -11.82 21.53
CA PRO A 65 1.04 -11.95 20.35
C PRO A 65 0.28 -12.65 19.23
N PRO A 66 0.45 -12.21 17.98
CA PRO A 66 -0.22 -12.83 16.85
C PRO A 66 0.30 -14.25 16.64
N THR A 67 -0.59 -15.12 16.18
CA THR A 67 -0.25 -16.46 15.72
C THR A 67 0.48 -16.40 14.37
N LEU A 68 1.11 -17.51 13.97
CA LEU A 68 1.73 -17.59 12.65
C LEU A 68 0.71 -17.36 11.52
N ASP A 69 -0.49 -17.92 11.66
CA ASP A 69 -1.54 -17.78 10.66
C ASP A 69 -1.98 -16.31 10.54
N GLU A 70 -2.15 -15.61 11.66
CA GLU A 70 -2.45 -14.17 11.70
C GLU A 70 -1.32 -13.30 11.11
N LEU A 71 -0.07 -13.77 11.12
CA LEU A 71 1.05 -13.06 10.48
C LEU A 71 1.13 -13.31 8.97
N LEU A 72 0.70 -14.49 8.52
CA LEU A 72 0.74 -14.88 7.11
C LEU A 72 -0.50 -14.42 6.35
N ASP A 73 -1.65 -14.36 7.03
CA ASP A 73 -2.91 -13.86 6.49
C ASP A 73 -3.58 -12.95 7.53
N PRO A 74 -3.07 -11.71 7.70
CA PRO A 74 -3.60 -10.79 8.68
C PRO A 74 -5.06 -10.43 8.36
N PRO A 75 -5.95 -10.37 9.37
CA PRO A 75 -7.36 -10.07 9.15
C PRO A 75 -7.58 -8.68 8.53
N GLU A 76 -6.66 -7.74 8.75
CA GLU A 76 -6.70 -6.41 8.13
C GLU A 76 -6.51 -6.46 6.60
N GLU A 77 -5.71 -7.40 6.08
CA GLU A 77 -5.58 -7.61 4.63
C GLU A 77 -6.82 -8.25 4.02
N ALA A 78 -7.57 -9.04 4.80
CA ALA A 78 -8.84 -9.60 4.34
C ALA A 78 -9.88 -8.50 4.09
N GLU A 79 -9.92 -7.47 4.94
CA GLU A 79 -10.80 -6.30 4.75
C GLU A 79 -10.46 -5.53 3.47
N ILE A 80 -9.17 -5.41 3.12
CA ILE A 80 -8.72 -4.76 1.87
C ILE A 80 -9.05 -5.61 0.64
N ARG A 81 -9.03 -6.95 0.74
CA ARG A 81 -9.48 -7.85 -0.34
C ARG A 81 -10.99 -7.71 -0.58
N GLU A 82 -11.77 -7.44 0.46
CA GLU A 82 -13.21 -7.14 0.36
C GLU A 82 -13.50 -5.69 -0.04
N MET A 83 -12.57 -4.76 0.21
CA MET A 83 -12.55 -3.40 -0.35
C MET A 83 -12.16 -3.44 -1.83
N ASP A 84 -12.99 -4.16 -2.58
CA ASP A 84 -13.24 -4.08 -4.01
C ASP A 84 -12.10 -3.46 -4.84
N LEU A 85 -11.26 -4.35 -5.41
CA LEU A 85 -10.68 -4.14 -6.74
C LEU A 85 -11.78 -3.70 -7.77
N PHE A 86 -13.07 -3.93 -7.47
CA PHE A 86 -14.23 -3.48 -8.25
C PHE A 86 -14.72 -2.04 -7.94
N THR A 87 -14.14 -1.31 -6.98
CA THR A 87 -14.36 0.15 -6.87
C THR A 87 -13.56 0.90 -7.94
N ILE A 88 -12.50 0.26 -8.45
CA ILE A 88 -11.94 0.50 -9.79
C ILE A 88 -12.69 -0.40 -10.80
N GLY A 89 -14.02 -0.44 -10.74
CA GLY A 89 -14.84 -1.04 -11.80
C GLY A 89 -14.78 -0.18 -13.07
N GLU A 90 -15.65 -0.47 -14.05
CA GLU A 90 -15.80 0.31 -15.31
C GLU A 90 -15.83 1.84 -15.08
N LYS A 91 -16.28 2.29 -13.90
CA LYS A 91 -16.27 3.69 -13.47
C LYS A 91 -14.85 4.26 -13.25
N GLY A 92 -13.96 3.51 -12.60
CA GLY A 92 -12.57 3.93 -12.37
C GLY A 92 -11.76 3.94 -13.67
N GLU A 93 -11.97 2.96 -14.55
CA GLU A 93 -11.35 2.96 -15.88
C GLU A 93 -11.80 4.16 -16.71
N LYS A 94 -13.10 4.48 -16.69
CA LYS A 94 -13.64 5.63 -17.41
C LYS A 94 -13.13 6.96 -16.85
N GLU A 95 -12.99 7.08 -15.54
CA GLU A 95 -12.43 8.27 -14.89
C GLU A 95 -10.95 8.48 -15.26
N ILE A 96 -10.17 7.40 -15.35
CA ILE A 96 -8.77 7.45 -15.81
C ILE A 96 -8.72 7.88 -17.28
N VAL A 97 -9.58 7.33 -18.14
CA VAL A 97 -9.63 7.70 -19.57
C VAL A 97 -10.04 9.16 -19.74
N GLU A 98 -11.09 9.62 -19.04
CA GLU A 98 -11.55 11.01 -19.09
C GLU A 98 -10.46 11.99 -18.60
N MET A 99 -9.71 11.62 -17.56
CA MET A 99 -8.58 12.41 -17.05
C MET A 99 -7.44 12.51 -18.08
N VAL A 100 -7.08 11.41 -18.72
CA VAL A 100 -6.02 11.39 -19.75
C VAL A 100 -6.46 12.18 -21.00
N GLU A 101 -7.70 12.01 -21.44
CA GLU A 101 -8.23 12.78 -22.57
C GLU A 101 -8.26 14.28 -22.28
N HIS A 102 -8.60 14.66 -21.04
CA HIS A 102 -8.57 16.05 -20.59
C HIS A 102 -7.15 16.62 -20.60
N GLU A 103 -6.17 15.92 -20.02
CA GLU A 103 -4.77 16.35 -20.01
C GLU A 103 -4.21 16.50 -21.43
N MET A 104 -4.56 15.57 -22.33
CA MET A 104 -4.18 15.66 -23.74
C MET A 104 -4.85 16.85 -24.46
N ALA A 105 -6.10 17.18 -24.13
CA ALA A 105 -6.80 18.32 -24.70
C ALA A 105 -6.24 19.67 -24.19
N VAL A 106 -5.85 19.73 -22.92
CA VAL A 106 -5.11 20.87 -22.33
C VAL A 106 -3.77 21.04 -23.03
N ALA A 107 -3.00 19.96 -23.21
CA ALA A 107 -1.71 20.01 -23.91
C ALA A 107 -1.82 20.46 -25.38
N ARG A 108 -2.94 20.15 -26.04
CA ARG A 108 -3.25 20.65 -27.41
C ARG A 108 -3.79 22.08 -27.43
N GLY A 109 -4.06 22.69 -26.28
CA GLY A 109 -4.65 24.02 -26.17
C GLY A 109 -6.13 24.08 -26.57
N GLU A 110 -6.81 22.93 -26.61
CA GLU A 110 -8.25 22.82 -26.89
C GLU A 110 -9.10 23.16 -25.65
N VAL A 111 -8.49 23.03 -24.46
CA VAL A 111 -9.08 23.41 -23.18
C VAL A 111 -8.17 24.45 -22.53
N ILE A 112 -8.72 25.63 -22.26
CA ILE A 112 -8.05 26.65 -21.46
C ILE A 112 -8.40 26.36 -20.01
N GLU A 113 -7.43 25.84 -19.26
CA GLU A 113 -7.54 25.69 -17.82
C GLU A 113 -7.61 27.08 -17.20
N ILE A 114 -8.81 27.50 -16.81
CA ILE A 114 -8.99 28.70 -16.02
C ILE A 114 -8.59 28.32 -14.61
N ASN A 115 -7.33 28.58 -14.27
CA ASN A 115 -6.88 28.52 -12.88
C ASN A 115 -7.59 29.64 -12.12
N SER A 116 -8.82 29.36 -11.65
CA SER A 116 -9.57 30.23 -10.76
C SER A 116 -9.00 30.10 -9.34
N ASP A 117 -7.69 30.23 -9.24
CA ASP A 117 -6.98 30.46 -7.99
C ASP A 117 -7.03 31.96 -7.72
N SER A 118 -8.25 32.48 -7.64
CA SER A 118 -8.49 33.68 -6.86
C SER A 118 -8.66 33.20 -5.43
N ASP A 119 -7.55 32.75 -4.85
CA ASP A 119 -7.36 32.80 -3.42
C ASP A 119 -7.50 34.29 -3.05
N GLU A 120 -8.73 34.70 -2.75
CA GLU A 120 -8.92 35.80 -1.82
C GLU A 120 -8.22 35.33 -0.54
N ASP A 121 -6.96 35.75 -0.40
CA ASP A 121 -6.17 35.60 0.81
C ASP A 121 -7.05 36.03 1.97
N LEU A 122 -7.65 35.06 2.66
CA LEU A 122 -8.20 35.27 3.98
C LEU A 122 -6.97 35.51 4.86
N VAL A 123 -6.53 36.77 4.91
CA VAL A 123 -5.49 37.30 5.80
C VAL A 123 -6.04 37.28 7.24
N GLY A 124 -6.43 36.11 7.70
CA GLY A 124 -6.55 35.78 9.10
C GLY A 124 -5.20 35.28 9.61
N PRO A 125 -4.92 35.36 10.92
CA PRO A 125 -3.75 34.72 11.48
C PRO A 125 -3.81 33.22 11.17
N CYS A 126 -2.89 32.75 10.32
CA CYS A 126 -2.78 31.33 10.03
C CYS A 126 -2.31 30.62 11.31
N ILE A 127 -3.22 29.88 11.96
CA ILE A 127 -2.91 29.10 13.14
C ILE A 127 -2.01 27.95 12.69
N THR A 128 -0.78 27.93 13.20
CA THR A 128 0.15 26.84 12.92
C THR A 128 -0.37 25.53 13.51
N ARG A 129 0.02 24.39 12.93
CA ARG A 129 -0.38 23.06 13.43
C ARG A 129 -0.05 22.86 14.91
N ILE A 130 1.11 23.36 15.36
CA ILE A 130 1.54 23.31 16.76
C ILE A 130 0.57 24.11 17.64
N GLN A 131 0.24 25.33 17.24
CA GLN A 131 -0.73 26.16 17.96
C GLN A 131 -2.11 25.50 18.03
N MET A 132 -2.55 24.85 16.94
CA MET A 132 -3.81 24.10 16.92
C MET A 132 -3.81 22.92 17.91
N MET A 133 -2.71 22.16 17.98
CA MET A 133 -2.57 21.08 18.97
C MET A 133 -2.59 21.60 20.40
N THR A 134 -1.91 22.72 20.67
CA THR A 134 -1.92 23.36 21.99
C THR A 134 -3.32 23.85 22.36
N LEU A 135 -4.05 24.42 21.40
CA LEU A 135 -5.43 24.85 21.61
C LEU A 135 -6.36 23.68 21.94
N CYS A 136 -6.22 22.55 21.23
CA CYS A 136 -6.99 21.34 21.53
C CYS A 136 -6.75 20.86 22.96
N GLU A 137 -5.49 20.86 23.42
CA GLU A 137 -5.15 20.46 24.79
C GLU A 137 -5.71 21.43 25.84
N GLN A 138 -5.72 22.74 25.56
CA GLN A 138 -6.32 23.74 26.45
C GLN A 138 -7.83 23.55 26.54
N LEU A 139 -8.50 23.31 25.42
CA LEU A 139 -9.94 23.07 25.37
C LEU A 139 -10.31 21.74 26.04
N GLU A 140 -9.53 20.68 25.84
CA GLU A 140 -9.73 19.41 26.55
C GLU A 140 -9.71 19.61 28.07
N ARG A 141 -8.72 20.35 28.59
CA ARG A 141 -8.63 20.66 30.02
C ARG A 141 -9.81 21.51 30.51
N ALA A 142 -10.20 22.54 29.75
CA ALA A 142 -11.34 23.37 30.09
C ALA A 142 -12.66 22.57 30.11
N VAL A 143 -12.85 21.65 29.16
CA VAL A 143 -14.02 20.77 29.12
C VAL A 143 -14.04 19.80 30.30
N LEU A 144 -12.89 19.31 30.76
CA LEU A 144 -12.81 18.45 31.94
C LEU A 144 -13.06 19.22 33.25
N GLU A 145 -12.69 20.51 33.30
CA GLU A 145 -12.79 21.34 34.50
C GLU A 145 -14.16 22.02 34.64
N TYR A 146 -14.79 22.38 33.51
CA TYR A 146 -16.02 23.18 33.47
C TYR A 146 -17.18 22.52 32.71
N GLY A 147 -16.95 21.40 32.03
CA GLY A 147 -17.98 20.72 31.25
C GLY A 147 -18.92 19.89 32.11
N GLU A 148 -20.20 19.82 31.72
CA GLU A 148 -21.21 19.01 32.38
C GLU A 148 -21.87 18.04 31.39
N GLY A 149 -22.12 16.80 31.82
CA GLY A 149 -22.88 15.82 31.05
C GLY A 149 -22.27 15.47 29.68
N GLU A 150 -22.93 15.87 28.60
CA GLU A 150 -22.60 15.52 27.20
C GLU A 150 -21.31 16.19 26.69
N ASP A 151 -20.78 17.17 27.42
CA ASP A 151 -19.54 17.89 27.08
C ASP A 151 -18.30 16.97 27.04
N LEU A 152 -18.35 15.79 27.66
CA LEU A 152 -17.29 14.77 27.55
C LEU A 152 -17.13 14.25 26.11
N ALA A 153 -18.17 14.32 25.28
CA ALA A 153 -18.09 13.98 23.87
C ALA A 153 -17.17 14.96 23.11
N LEU A 154 -17.18 16.25 23.50
CA LEU A 154 -16.30 17.27 22.92
C LEU A 154 -14.83 16.99 23.29
N SER A 155 -14.55 16.60 24.54
CA SER A 155 -13.19 16.21 24.95
C SER A 155 -12.66 15.03 24.11
N ARG A 156 -13.51 14.02 23.87
CA ARG A 156 -13.15 12.89 23.00
C ARG A 156 -12.88 13.33 21.56
N GLN A 157 -13.70 14.22 21.00
CA GLN A 157 -13.50 14.74 19.64
C GLN A 157 -12.20 15.55 19.51
N LEU A 158 -11.90 16.40 20.49
CA LEU A 158 -10.66 17.17 20.54
C LEU A 158 -9.43 16.26 20.61
N CYS A 159 -9.50 15.20 21.41
CA CYS A 159 -8.43 14.23 21.52
C CYS A 159 -8.20 13.48 20.19
N CYS A 160 -9.26 13.02 19.53
CA CYS A 160 -9.19 12.39 18.21
C CYS A 160 -8.60 13.34 17.16
N PHE A 161 -9.02 14.61 17.16
CA PHE A 161 -8.50 15.61 16.23
C PHE A 161 -7.01 15.90 16.48
N ARG A 162 -6.58 16.03 17.73
CA ARG A 162 -5.17 16.19 18.09
C ARG A 162 -4.33 14.98 17.67
N ALA A 163 -4.85 13.76 17.85
CA ALA A 163 -4.18 12.54 17.39
C ALA A 163 -4.01 12.51 15.86
N HIS A 164 -5.03 12.96 15.12
CA HIS A 164 -4.96 13.12 13.68
C HIS A 164 -3.88 14.12 13.25
N LEU A 165 -3.81 15.30 13.90
CA LEU A 165 -2.77 16.30 13.62
C LEU A 165 -1.35 15.75 13.86
N ARG A 166 -1.16 14.93 14.90
CA ARG A 166 0.12 14.25 15.15
C ARG A 166 0.43 13.19 14.08
N GLY A 167 -0.57 12.41 13.68
CA GLY A 167 -0.42 11.42 12.60
C GLY A 167 0.05 12.04 11.29
N GLN A 168 -0.47 13.23 10.96
CA GLN A 168 -0.02 13.98 9.79
C GLN A 168 1.47 14.39 9.87
N GLU A 169 1.99 14.75 11.06
CA GLU A 169 3.43 15.03 11.23
C GLU A 169 4.28 13.80 10.92
N PHE A 170 3.86 12.62 11.39
CA PHE A 170 4.56 11.37 11.09
C PHE A 170 4.53 11.02 9.60
N THR A 171 3.41 11.21 8.92
CA THR A 171 3.32 10.97 7.46
C THR A 171 4.12 11.99 6.64
N SER A 172 4.28 13.22 7.15
CA SER A 172 5.08 14.26 6.52
C SER A 172 6.58 14.10 6.78
N MET A 173 6.97 13.35 7.82
CA MET A 173 8.35 12.97 8.06
C MET A 173 8.76 11.89 7.06
N LYS A 174 9.42 12.29 5.97
CA LYS A 174 10.07 11.35 5.05
C LYS A 174 11.01 10.45 5.85
N GLN A 175 10.81 9.13 5.71
CA GLN A 175 11.70 8.10 6.23
C GLN A 175 13.14 8.44 5.86
N MET A 176 13.99 8.71 6.86
CA MET A 176 15.42 8.87 6.62
C MET A 176 15.97 7.51 6.24
N THR A 177 16.35 7.33 4.98
CA THR A 177 16.97 6.09 4.49
C THR A 177 18.23 5.81 5.31
N LEU A 178 18.33 4.60 5.87
CA LEU A 178 19.44 4.09 6.69
C LEU A 178 20.73 3.85 5.88
N ASP A 179 20.92 4.51 4.73
CA ASP A 179 22.03 4.28 3.81
C ASP A 179 23.38 4.75 4.37
N LYS A 180 23.40 5.42 5.53
CA LYS A 180 24.63 5.94 6.15
C LYS A 180 25.32 4.96 7.12
N HIS A 181 24.74 3.78 7.37
CA HIS A 181 25.26 2.86 8.40
C HIS A 181 25.91 1.58 7.84
N PHE A 182 25.84 1.33 6.54
CA PHE A 182 26.56 0.22 5.92
C PHE A 182 27.89 0.71 5.34
N ILE A 183 28.90 0.81 6.20
CA ILE A 183 30.30 0.88 5.75
C ILE A 183 30.71 -0.58 5.46
N PRO A 184 30.97 -0.96 4.20
CA PRO A 184 31.47 -2.30 3.90
C PRO A 184 32.88 -2.45 4.48
N ARG A 185 33.10 -3.51 5.25
CA ARG A 185 34.43 -4.01 5.60
C ARG A 185 34.87 -5.06 4.59
#